data_AF-A0A832D2F6-F1
#
_entry.id   AF-A0A832D2F6-F1
#
_cell.length_a   1.000
_cell.length_b   1.000
_cell.length_c   1.000
_cell.angle_alpha   90.00
_cell.angle_beta   90.00
_cell.angle_gamma   90.00
#
_symmetry.space_group_name_H-M   'P 1'
#
loop_
_entity.id
_entity.type
_entity.pdbx_description
1 polymer ?
#
loop_
_entity_poly.entity_id
_entity_poly.type
_entity_poly.pdbx_seq_one_letter_code
_entity_poly.pdbx_strand_id
1 'polypeptide(L)'
;MRRLNEGDKKSDIRWKIANIIVREAAKREYAIVMDKLGKRPAENMVKRIKDKQLRHRIYQASLKGAQIAIDEKTREHGASVLYKEPKNTPKYAQYIELRLTTVIAQG
;
A
#
# COMPACT_ATOMS: atom_id res chain seq x y z
N MET A 1 -13.22 -20.40 -19.93
CA MET A 1 -13.59 -19.11 -19.31
C MET A 1 -12.89 -18.97 -17.94
N ARG A 2 -11.62 -18.50 -17.89
CA ARG A 2 -10.78 -18.46 -16.65
C ARG A 2 -10.30 -17.06 -16.22
N ARG A 3 -10.45 -16.03 -17.08
CA ARG A 3 -9.93 -14.66 -16.86
C ARG A 3 -10.85 -13.73 -16.06
N LEU A 4 -12.14 -14.05 -15.93
CA LEU A 4 -13.13 -13.13 -15.34
C LEU A 4 -13.00 -13.01 -13.80
N ASN A 5 -12.41 -14.00 -13.11
CA ASN A 5 -12.33 -14.00 -11.64
C ASN A 5 -10.99 -13.51 -11.07
N GLU A 6 -9.97 -13.26 -11.90
CA GLU A 6 -8.65 -12.83 -11.41
C GLU A 6 -8.69 -11.41 -10.84
N GLY A 7 -9.44 -10.50 -11.47
CA GLY A 7 -9.64 -9.14 -10.99
C GLY A 7 -10.31 -9.12 -9.60
N ASP A 8 -11.39 -9.88 -9.46
CA ASP A 8 -12.15 -9.97 -8.22
C ASP A 8 -11.34 -10.61 -7.09
N LYS A 9 -10.62 -11.70 -7.36
CA LYS A 9 -9.72 -12.32 -6.37
C LYS A 9 -8.61 -11.37 -5.92
N LYS A 10 -8.00 -10.63 -6.85
CA LYS A 10 -7.01 -9.60 -6.50
C LYS A 10 -7.62 -8.50 -5.65
N SER A 11 -8.87 -8.13 -5.93
CA SER A 11 -9.62 -7.16 -5.14
C SER A 11 -9.88 -7.65 -3.73
N ASP A 12 -10.41 -8.86 -3.60
CA ASP A 12 -10.72 -9.50 -2.32
C ASP A 12 -9.47 -9.64 -1.44
N ILE A 13 -8.36 -10.14 -2.00
CA ILE A 13 -7.08 -10.25 -1.27
C ILE A 13 -6.63 -8.88 -0.77
N ARG A 14 -6.70 -7.85 -1.63
CA ARG A 14 -6.31 -6.49 -1.25
C ARG A 14 -7.15 -5.94 -0.11
N TRP A 15 -8.46 -6.13 -0.17
CA TRP A 15 -9.39 -5.72 0.89
C TRP A 15 -9.15 -6.46 2.19
N LYS A 16 -8.88 -7.77 2.14
CA LYS A 16 -8.54 -8.57 3.32
C LYS A 16 -7.25 -8.10 3.96
N ILE A 17 -6.20 -7.86 3.17
CA ILE A 17 -4.92 -7.33 3.68
C ILE A 17 -5.12 -5.96 4.32
N ALA A 18 -5.82 -5.04 3.65
CA ALA A 18 -6.10 -3.72 4.20
C ALA A 18 -6.86 -3.82 5.53
N ASN A 19 -7.88 -4.67 5.60
CA ASN A 19 -8.65 -4.90 6.81
C ASN A 19 -7.79 -5.43 7.97
N ILE A 20 -6.92 -6.41 7.72
CA ILE A 20 -6.02 -6.96 8.76
C ILE A 20 -5.10 -5.86 9.30
N ILE A 21 -4.44 -5.12 8.42
CA ILE A 21 -3.52 -4.04 8.81
C ILE A 21 -4.25 -2.99 9.65
N VAL A 22 -5.40 -2.52 9.16
CA VAL A 22 -6.15 -1.44 9.82
C VAL A 22 -6.70 -1.88 11.16
N ARG A 23 -7.25 -3.09 11.26
CA ARG A 23 -7.74 -3.61 12.55
C ARG A 23 -6.61 -3.78 13.55
N GLU A 24 -5.44 -4.22 13.10
CA GLU A 24 -4.27 -4.35 13.99
C GLU A 24 -3.78 -2.99 14.47
N ALA A 25 -3.73 -1.98 13.59
CA ALA A 25 -3.38 -0.61 13.96
C ALA A 25 -4.38 -0.03 14.97
N ALA A 26 -5.68 -0.17 14.71
CA ALA A 26 -6.73 0.30 15.61
C ALA A 26 -6.64 -0.37 16.99
N LYS A 27 -6.49 -1.70 17.02
CA LYS A 27 -6.39 -2.49 18.27
C LYS A 27 -5.24 -2.04 19.16
N ARG A 28 -4.11 -1.64 18.57
CA ARG A 28 -2.91 -1.19 19.30
C ARG A 28 -2.81 0.32 19.46
N GLU A 29 -3.80 1.07 18.99
CA GLU A 29 -3.77 2.53 18.94
C GLU A 29 -2.55 3.09 18.18
N TYR A 30 -2.12 2.37 17.12
CA TYR A 30 -1.00 2.76 16.28
C TYR A 30 -1.44 3.60 15.09
N ALA A 31 -0.58 4.51 14.66
CA ALA A 31 -0.71 5.14 13.34
C ALA A 31 -0.21 4.22 12.23
N ILE A 32 -0.86 4.28 11.07
CA ILE A 32 -0.37 3.68 9.82
C ILE A 32 0.38 4.77 9.06
N VAL A 33 1.67 4.55 8.80
CA VAL A 33 2.50 5.48 8.04
C VAL A 33 2.72 4.94 6.64
N MET A 34 2.36 5.72 5.62
CA MET A 34 2.48 5.32 4.20
C MET A 34 3.21 6.37 3.36
N ASP A 35 3.92 5.92 2.34
CA ASP A 35 4.45 6.80 1.29
C ASP A 35 3.30 7.45 0.49
N LYS A 36 3.38 8.76 0.24
CA LYS A 36 2.41 9.45 -0.62
C LYS A 36 2.63 9.06 -2.08
N LEU A 37 1.75 8.21 -2.62
CA LEU A 37 1.82 7.80 -4.02
C LEU A 37 1.21 8.88 -4.92
N GLY A 38 2.02 9.40 -5.84
CA GLY A 38 1.57 10.34 -6.87
C GLY A 38 0.56 9.73 -7.85
N LYS A 39 0.17 10.49 -8.88
CA LYS A 39 -0.88 10.10 -9.85
C LYS A 39 -0.57 8.80 -10.62
N ARG A 40 0.71 8.56 -10.94
CA ARG A 40 1.17 7.41 -11.76
C ARG A 40 2.31 6.68 -11.03
N PRO A 41 2.06 6.01 -9.90
CA PRO A 41 3.12 5.51 -9.03
C PRO A 41 3.89 4.36 -9.67
N ALA A 42 3.20 3.41 -10.30
CA ALA A 42 3.85 2.30 -11.00
C ALA A 42 4.79 2.81 -12.10
N GLU A 43 4.34 3.75 -12.94
CA GLU A 43 5.16 4.35 -13.98
C GLU A 43 6.38 5.08 -13.44
N ASN A 44 6.19 5.91 -12.41
CA ASN A 44 7.31 6.63 -11.80
C ASN A 44 8.33 5.68 -11.17
N MET A 45 7.88 4.54 -10.62
CA MET A 45 8.77 3.51 -10.07
C MET A 45 9.51 2.74 -11.17
N VAL A 46 8.84 2.39 -12.27
CA VAL A 46 9.48 1.60 -13.35
C VAL A 46 10.45 2.39 -14.22
N LYS A 47 10.34 3.73 -14.28
CA LYS A 47 11.23 4.59 -15.09
C LYS A 47 12.71 4.37 -14.82
N ARG A 48 13.07 4.01 -13.58
CA ARG A 48 14.45 3.77 -13.13
C ARG A 48 14.87 2.30 -13.14
N ILE A 49 14.02 1.40 -13.64
CA ILE A 49 14.22 -0.05 -13.55
C ILE A 49 14.39 -0.61 -14.96
N LYS A 50 15.53 -1.27 -15.20
CA LYS A 50 15.82 -1.92 -16.48
C LYS A 50 15.17 -3.30 -16.59
N ASP A 51 15.09 -4.03 -15.48
CA ASP A 51 14.55 -5.40 -15.46
C ASP A 51 13.07 -5.46 -15.84
N LYS A 52 12.75 -6.15 -16.94
CA LYS A 52 11.39 -6.26 -17.48
C LYS A 52 10.44 -7.03 -16.56
N GLN A 53 10.92 -8.07 -15.87
CA GLN A 53 10.09 -8.87 -14.97
C GLN A 53 9.71 -8.05 -13.74
N LEU A 54 10.68 -7.35 -13.13
CA LEU A 54 10.48 -6.45 -12.01
C LEU A 54 9.50 -5.33 -12.37
N ARG A 55 9.65 -4.72 -13.56
CA ARG A 55 8.68 -3.75 -14.08
C ARG A 55 7.27 -4.32 -14.14
N HIS A 56 7.10 -5.53 -14.68
CA HIS A 56 5.79 -6.16 -14.78
C HIS A 56 5.17 -6.39 -13.39
N ARG A 57 5.96 -6.87 -12.42
CA ARG A 57 5.49 -7.06 -11.03
C ARG A 57 5.01 -5.76 -10.40
N ILE A 58 5.71 -4.64 -10.62
CA ILE A 58 5.33 -3.34 -10.08
C ILE A 58 3.99 -2.86 -10.64
N TYR A 59 3.76 -3.06 -11.94
CA TYR A 59 2.45 -2.77 -12.53
C TYR A 59 1.35 -3.67 -11.95
N GLN A 60 1.64 -4.96 -11.78
CA GLN A 60 0.67 -5.94 -11.24
C GLN A 60 0.37 -5.75 -9.75
N ALA A 61 1.28 -5.16 -8.97
CA ALA A 61 1.12 -4.98 -7.54
C ALA A 61 0.00 -3.99 -7.16
N SER A 62 -0.50 -3.19 -8.12
CA SER A 62 -1.61 -2.27 -7.91
C SER A 62 -1.47 -1.40 -6.65
N LEU A 63 -0.27 -0.87 -6.39
CA LEU A 63 0.08 -0.17 -5.15
C LEU A 63 -0.87 0.98 -4.80
N LYS A 64 -1.37 1.71 -5.81
CA LYS A 64 -2.37 2.76 -5.59
C LYS A 64 -3.70 2.20 -5.08
N GLY A 65 -4.12 1.06 -5.60
CA GLY A 65 -5.31 0.37 -5.13
C GLY A 65 -5.16 -0.07 -3.68
N ALA A 66 -3.99 -0.58 -3.28
CA ALA A 66 -3.73 -0.97 -1.90
C ALA A 66 -3.83 0.23 -0.94
N GLN A 67 -3.26 1.37 -1.31
CA GLN A 67 -3.37 2.62 -0.56
C GLN A 67 -4.83 3.08 -0.40
N ILE A 68 -5.63 3.04 -1.48
CA ILE A 68 -7.05 3.38 -1.44
C ILE A 68 -7.82 2.45 -0.49
N ALA A 69 -7.58 1.14 -0.59
CA ALA A 69 -8.26 0.17 0.28
C ALA A 69 -7.92 0.38 1.76
N ILE A 70 -6.68 0.78 2.08
CA ILE A 70 -6.28 1.12 3.45
C ILE A 70 -6.99 2.40 3.91
N ASP A 71 -6.98 3.47 3.11
CA ASP A 71 -7.67 4.72 3.43
C ASP A 71 -9.16 4.48 3.71
N GLU A 72 -9.81 3.69 2.87
CA GLU A 72 -11.22 3.32 3.03
C GLU A 72 -11.44 2.52 4.32
N LYS A 73 -10.62 1.49 4.58
CA LYS A 73 -10.73 0.72 5.83
C LYS A 73 -10.45 1.55 7.08
N THR A 74 -9.55 2.52 7.02
CA THR A 74 -9.29 3.40 8.18
C THR A 74 -10.49 4.27 8.53
N ARG A 75 -11.29 4.70 7.53
CA ARG A 75 -12.55 5.41 7.80
C ARG A 75 -13.57 4.53 8.52
N GLU A 76 -13.57 3.23 8.23
CA GLU A 76 -14.48 2.28 8.89
C GLU A 76 -14.08 1.95 10.34
N HIS A 77 -12.77 1.87 10.63
CA HIS A 77 -12.26 1.37 11.90
C HIS A 77 -11.66 2.43 12.82
N GLY A 78 -11.62 3.71 12.41
CA GLY A 78 -11.14 4.82 13.23
C GLY A 78 -9.62 4.86 13.43
N ALA A 79 -8.84 4.13 12.62
CA ALA A 79 -7.38 4.19 12.68
C ALA A 79 -6.84 5.46 11.98
N SER A 80 -5.69 5.96 12.44
CA SER A 80 -5.03 7.13 11.86
C SER A 80 -4.07 6.75 10.72
N VAL A 81 -4.17 7.41 9.57
CA VAL A 81 -3.22 7.30 8.46
C VAL A 81 -2.38 8.58 8.36
N LEU A 82 -1.07 8.42 8.23
CA LEU A 82 -0.12 9.50 8.04
C LEU A 82 0.66 9.28 6.77
N TYR A 83 0.55 10.25 5.87
CA TYR A 83 1.32 10.27 4.64
C TYR A 83 2.68 10.90 4.91
N LYS A 84 3.74 10.08 4.80
CA LYS A 84 5.10 10.55 4.97
C LYS A 84 5.48 11.43 3.79
N GLU A 85 5.72 12.70 4.06
CA GLU A 85 6.65 13.50 3.25
C GLU A 85 8.07 13.21 3.76
N PRO A 86 9.11 13.20 2.90
CA PRO A 86 10.45 12.71 3.24
C PRO A 86 11.12 13.34 4.48
N LYS A 87 10.56 14.43 5.02
CA LYS A 87 11.21 15.29 6.02
C LYS A 87 10.51 15.38 7.37
N ASN A 88 9.33 14.78 7.57
CA ASN A 88 8.64 14.83 8.87
C ASN A 88 8.01 13.48 9.21
N THR A 89 8.56 12.82 10.23
CA THR A 89 7.95 11.63 10.84
C THR A 89 7.15 12.10 12.06
N PRO A 90 5.88 11.69 12.23
CA PRO A 90 4.99 12.23 13.25
C PRO A 90 5.30 11.68 14.66
N LYS A 91 4.90 12.43 15.69
CA LYS A 91 5.04 12.13 17.13
C LYS A 91 4.11 11.01 17.64
N TYR A 92 4.03 9.88 16.93
CA TYR A 92 3.40 8.68 17.51
C TYR A 92 4.48 7.88 18.23
N ALA A 93 4.17 7.39 19.44
CA ALA A 93 5.08 6.53 20.18
C ALA A 93 5.41 5.24 19.40
N GLN A 94 4.41 4.70 18.66
CA GLN A 94 4.51 3.46 17.88
C GLN A 94 3.64 3.54 16.62
N TYR A 95 4.11 2.94 15.52
CA TYR A 95 3.43 2.98 14.21
C TYR A 95 3.68 1.71 13.40
N ILE A 96 2.77 1.43 12.44
CA ILE A 96 2.99 0.45 11.37
C ILE A 96 3.48 1.21 10.13
N GLU A 97 4.72 0.97 9.69
CA GLU A 97 5.26 1.57 8.46
C GLU A 97 5.00 0.67 7.26
N LEU A 98 4.21 1.15 6.31
CA LEU A 98 3.98 0.46 5.04
C LEU A 98 4.80 1.13 3.94
N ARG A 99 5.95 0.53 3.64
CA ARG A 99 6.81 0.98 2.54
C ARG A 99 6.41 0.30 1.23
N LEU A 100 5.33 0.79 0.62
CA LEU A 100 4.82 0.31 -0.66
C LEU A 100 5.85 0.45 -1.80
N THR A 101 6.89 1.26 -1.61
CA THR A 101 7.98 1.51 -2.56
C THR A 101 9.18 0.56 -2.41
N THR A 102 9.34 -0.14 -1.28
CA THR A 102 10.62 -0.80 -0.90
C THR A 102 10.72 -2.27 -1.36
N VAL A 103 9.64 -2.86 -1.86
CA VAL A 103 9.62 -4.25 -2.40
C VAL A 103 10.46 -4.42 -3.69
N ILE A 104 11.21 -3.38 -4.08
CA ILE A 104 11.85 -3.25 -5.39
C ILE A 104 13.38 -3.15 -5.28
N ALA A 105 13.94 -3.11 -4.06
CA ALA A 105 15.38 -2.95 -3.84
C ALA A 105 16.14 -4.26 -3.53
N GLN A 106 15.46 -5.41 -3.47
CA GLN A 106 16.08 -6.71 -3.15
C GLN A 106 16.00 -7.74 -4.28
N GLY A 107 16.03 -7.29 -5.54
CA GLY A 107 16.10 -8.15 -6.71
C GLY A 107 17.05 -7.57 -7.74
#